data_AF-A0A977L2N3-F1
#
_entry.id   AF-A0A977L2N3-F1
#
_cell.length_a   1.000
_cell.length_b   1.000
_cell.length_c   1.000
_cell.angle_alpha   90.00
_cell.angle_beta   90.00
_cell.angle_gamma   90.00
#
_symmetry.space_group_name_H-M   'P 1'
#
loop_
_entity.id
_entity.type
_entity.pdbx_description
1 polymer ?
#
loop_
_entity_poly.entity_id
_entity_poly.type
_entity_poly.pdbx_seq_one_letter_code
_entity_poly.pdbx_strand_id
1 'polypeptide(L)' 'MIYDVRFTKEVKKDISKLTPKLKQKLKKIIQDTLITNPYIGKKLTGDLAGFFSIRL' A
#
# COMPACT_ATOMS: atom_id res chain seq x y z
N MET A 1 7.74 5.28 15.34
CA MET A 1 6.43 4.63 15.52
C MET A 1 6.27 3.59 14.43
N ILE A 2 5.74 2.41 14.76
CA ILE A 2 5.52 1.30 13.83
C ILE A 2 4.00 1.21 13.62
N TYR A 3 3.54 1.36 12.38
CA TYR A 3 2.13 1.28 12.03
C TYR A 3 1.71 -0.15 11.70
N ASP A 4 0.49 -0.51 12.10
CA ASP A 4 -0.13 -1.79 11.72
C ASP A 4 -0.75 -1.69 10.31
N VAL A 5 -0.53 -2.72 9.49
CA VAL A 5 -0.98 -2.73 8.09
C VAL A 5 -2.13 -3.72 7.93
N ARG A 6 -3.30 -3.20 7.54
CA ARG A 6 -4.52 -4.01 7.34
C ARG A 6 -4.95 -3.98 5.88
N PHE A 7 -5.39 -5.13 5.39
CA PHE A 7 -5.89 -5.28 4.02
C PHE A 7 -7.40 -5.48 4.00
N THR A 8 -8.08 -4.77 3.09
CA THR A 8 -9.48 -5.05 2.76
C THR A 8 -9.60 -6.37 2.00
N LYS A 9 -10.83 -6.91 1.95
CA LYS A 9 -11.11 -8.16 1.22
C LYS A 9 -10.84 -8.03 -0.28
N GLU A 10 -11.09 -6.87 -0.86
CA GLU A 10 -10.85 -6.58 -2.28
C GLU A 10 -9.36 -6.62 -2.61
N VAL A 11 -8.54 -5.93 -1.81
CA VAL A 11 -7.07 -5.91 -2.00
C VAL A 11 -6.46 -7.30 -1.92
N LYS A 12 -6.97 -8.20 -1.06
CA LYS A 12 -6.50 -9.59 -1.04
C LYS A 12 -6.69 -10.30 -2.39
N LYS A 13 -7.80 -10.04 -3.09
CA LYS A 13 -8.05 -10.58 -4.44
C LYS A 13 -7.09 -9.97 -5.45
N ASP A 14 -6.86 -8.66 -5.42
CA ASP A 14 -5.93 -8.02 -6.36
C ASP A 14 -4.48 -8.45 -6.14
N ILE A 15 -4.04 -8.59 -4.89
CA ILE A 15 -2.71 -9.11 -4.57
C ILE A 15 -2.56 -10.52 -5.15
N SER A 16 -3.59 -11.37 -5.08
CA SER A 16 -3.51 -12.73 -5.60
C SER A 16 -3.20 -12.78 -7.10
N LYS A 17 -3.73 -11.83 -7.88
CA LYS A 17 -3.55 -11.67 -9.33
C LYS A 17 -2.17 -11.12 -9.72
N LEU A 18 -1.43 -10.50 -8.80
CA LEU A 18 -0.11 -9.96 -9.08
C LEU A 18 0.92 -11.05 -9.40
N THR A 19 1.84 -10.73 -10.31
CA THR A 19 3.01 -11.58 -10.58
C THR A 19 3.92 -11.67 -9.35
N PRO A 20 4.72 -12.75 -9.20
CA PRO A 20 5.62 -12.92 -8.06
C PRO A 20 6.57 -11.72 -7.85
N LYS A 21 7.06 -11.12 -8.94
CA LYS A 21 7.94 -9.93 -8.89
C LYS A 21 7.23 -8.72 -8.27
N LEU A 22 5.98 -8.47 -8.65
CA LEU A 22 5.19 -7.36 -8.10
C LEU A 22 4.80 -7.61 -6.64
N LYS A 23 4.49 -8.86 -6.26
CA LYS A 23 4.23 -9.23 -4.85
C LYS A 23 5.43 -8.94 -3.96
N GLN A 24 6.64 -9.28 -4.42
CA GLN A 24 7.86 -8.97 -3.67
C GLN A 24 8.08 -7.46 -3.52
N LYS A 25 7.87 -6.70 -4.59
CA LYS A 25 7.98 -5.24 -4.54
C LYS A 25 6.96 -4.62 -3.57
N LEU A 26 5.72 -5.12 -3.58
CA LEU A 26 4.66 -4.68 -2.67
C LEU A 26 5.06 -4.94 -1.21
N LYS A 27 5.53 -6.16 -0.91
CA LYS A 27 5.99 -6.52 0.43
C LYS A 27 7.12 -5.61 0.89
N LYS A 28 8.08 -5.30 0.01
CA LYS A 28 9.20 -4.41 0.32
C LYS A 28 8.73 -2.99 0.64
N ILE A 29 7.86 -2.41 -0.17
CA ILE A 29 7.29 -1.07 0.08
C ILE A 29 6.55 -1.03 1.42
N ILE A 30 5.80 -2.09 1.73
CA ILE A 30 5.08 -2.18 3.01
C ILE A 30 6.04 -2.18 4.18
N GLN A 31 7.02 -3.09 4.15
CA GLN A 31 7.92 -3.32 5.28
C GLN A 31 8.92 -2.17 5.49
N ASP A 32 9.44 -1.61 4.41
CA ASP A 32 10.47 -0.58 4.45
C ASP A 32 9.87 0.81 4.71
N THR A 33 8.72 1.08 4.10
CA THR A 33 8.20 2.45 4.01
C THR A 33 6.89 2.65 4.76
N LEU A 34 5.83 1.88 4.45
CA LEU A 34 4.48 2.10 5.02
C LEU A 34 4.43 1.86 6.53
N ILE A 35 5.17 0.89 7.04
CA ILE A 35 5.24 0.60 8.49
C ILE A 35 5.86 1.79 9.26
N THR A 36 6.78 2.53 8.64
CA THR A 36 7.50 3.64 9.29
C THR A 36 6.82 4.98 9.06
N ASN A 37 6.32 5.21 7.83
CA ASN A 37 5.60 6.42 7.46
C ASN A 37 4.54 6.12 6.37
N PRO A 38 3.24 6.12 6.72
CA PRO A 38 2.17 5.82 5.77
C PRO A 38 1.84 7.00 4.84
N TYR A 39 2.34 8.21 5.11
CA TYR A 39 1.98 9.44 4.41
C TYR A 39 2.94 9.82 3.27
N ILE A 40 3.85 8.91 2.87
CA ILE A 40 4.88 9.17 1.86
C ILE A 40 4.35 9.22 0.41
N GLY A 41 3.13 8.74 0.20
CA GLY A 41 2.53 8.63 -1.13
C GLY A 41 1.99 9.97 -1.66
N LYS A 42 1.50 9.94 -2.89
CA LYS A 42 0.75 11.07 -3.45
C LYS A 42 -0.59 11.19 -2.72
N LYS A 43 -0.82 12.32 -2.07
CA LYS A 43 -2.12 12.65 -1.46
C LYS A 43 -3.19 12.73 -2.55
N LEU A 44 -4.27 12.00 -2.36
CA LEU A 44 -5.42 12.03 -3.26
C LEU A 44 -6.37 13.20 -2.92
N THR A 45 -7.16 13.62 -3.90
CA THR A 45 -8.04 14.81 -3.82
C THR A 45 -9.47 14.44 -4.22
N GLY A 46 -10.43 15.35 -3.98
CA GLY A 46 -11.85 15.10 -4.24
C GLY A 46 -12.45 14.10 -3.25
N ASP A 47 -13.31 13.20 -3.72
CA ASP A 47 -13.91 12.12 -2.91
C ASP A 47 -12.88 11.16 -2.28
N LEU A 48 -11.64 11.16 -2.79
CA LEU A 48 -10.53 10.37 -2.25
C LEU A 48 -9.63 11.18 -1.30
N ALA A 49 -10.06 12.36 -0.88
CA ALA A 49 -9.33 13.15 0.09
C ALA A 49 -9.13 12.37 1.41
N GLY A 50 -7.90 12.37 1.93
CA GLY A 50 -7.50 11.60 3.10
C GLY A 50 -6.81 10.28 2.78
N PHE A 51 -6.84 9.84 1.52
CA PHE A 51 -6.10 8.67 1.06
C PHE A 51 -4.79 9.05 0.37
N PHE A 52 -3.86 8.08 0.31
CA PHE A 52 -2.54 8.22 -0.28
C PHE A 52 -2.30 7.11 -1.30
N SER A 53 -1.67 7.45 -2.42
CA SER A 53 -1.32 6.51 -3.48
C SER A 53 0.19 6.28 -3.57
N ILE A 54 0.58 5.02 -3.65
CA ILE A 54 1.98 4.60 -3.82
C ILE A 54 2.08 3.74 -5.08
N ARG A 55 3.10 4.00 -5.89
CA ARG A 55 3.31 3.28 -7.15
C ARG A 55 4.00 1.94 -6.90
N LEU A 56 3.35 0.87 -7.33
CA LEU A 56 3.91 -0.49 -7.35
C LEU A 56 4.73 -0.75 -8.61
#